data_AF-A0A3B8W2P8-F1
#
_entry.id   AF-A0A3B8W2P8-F1
#
_cell.length_a   1.000
_cell.length_b   1.000
_cell.length_c   1.000
_cell.angle_alpha   90.00
_cell.angle_beta   90.00
_cell.angle_gamma   90.00
#
_symmetry.space_group_name_H-M   'P 1'
#
loop_
_entity.id
_entity.type
_entity.pdbx_description
1 polymer ?
#
loop_
_entity_poly.entity_id
_entity_poly.type
_entity_poly.pdbx_seq_one_letter_code
_entity_poly.pdbx_strand_id
1 'polypeptide(L)'
;MTEFVYPTERLWQMAYRIFMKMGCREADARTATDVLLSADLRGIDSHGLARLSGYVRLWEAKRINASPYITIAHESPSTAVVDGDAGLGLVVA
;
A
#
# COMPACT_ATOMS: atom_id res chain seq x y z
N MET A 1 5.76 -24.71 16.65
CA MET A 1 4.88 -23.64 16.16
C MET A 1 4.04 -24.23 15.04
N THR A 2 2.74 -23.99 15.03
CA THR A 2 1.89 -24.40 13.90
C THR A 2 2.08 -23.39 12.78
N GLU A 3 2.51 -23.85 11.62
CA GLU A 3 2.68 -23.02 10.43
C GLU A 3 1.40 -23.10 9.58
N PHE A 4 0.94 -21.95 9.07
CA PHE A 4 -0.23 -21.87 8.22
C PHE A 4 0.19 -21.44 6.82
N VAL A 5 -0.15 -22.25 5.82
CA VAL A 5 0.09 -21.93 4.41
C VAL A 5 -1.22 -21.45 3.79
N TYR A 6 -1.17 -20.27 3.17
CA TYR A 6 -2.30 -19.69 2.46
C TYR A 6 -1.97 -19.50 0.98
N PRO A 7 -2.92 -19.78 0.06
CA PRO A 7 -2.73 -19.42 -1.35
C PRO A 7 -2.52 -17.91 -1.51
N THR A 8 -1.54 -17.52 -2.31
CA THR A 8 -1.21 -16.11 -2.57
C THR A 8 -2.42 -15.31 -3.03
N GLU A 9 -3.23 -15.85 -3.93
CA GLU A 9 -4.46 -15.21 -4.42
C GLU A 9 -5.44 -14.88 -3.28
N ARG A 10 -5.56 -15.77 -2.29
CA ARG A 10 -6.45 -15.54 -1.15
C ARG A 10 -5.98 -14.37 -0.30
N LEU A 11 -4.67 -14.29 -0.07
CA LEU A 11 -4.04 -13.19 0.66
C LEU A 11 -4.13 -11.87 -0.10
N TRP A 12 -3.95 -11.93 -1.42
CA TRP A 12 -4.09 -10.79 -2.33
C TRP A 12 -5.50 -10.21 -2.26
N GLN A 13 -6.53 -11.04 -2.45
CA GLN A 13 -7.93 -10.62 -2.41
C GLN A 13 -8.32 -10.01 -1.06
N MET A 14 -7.78 -10.54 0.05
CA MET A 14 -8.02 -9.99 1.38
C MET A 14 -7.46 -8.56 1.51
N ALA A 15 -6.18 -8.37 1.19
CA ALA A 15 -5.53 -7.06 1.29
C ALA A 15 -6.13 -6.04 0.31
N TYR A 16 -6.42 -6.45 -0.92
CA TYR A 16 -7.09 -5.61 -1.91
C TYR A 16 -8.44 -5.10 -1.41
N ARG A 17 -9.28 -5.99 -0.86
CA ARG A 17 -10.59 -5.59 -0.30
C ARG A 17 -10.47 -4.64 0.88
N ILE A 18 -9.41 -4.77 1.68
CA ILE A 18 -9.14 -3.84 2.80
C ILE A 18 -8.78 -2.46 2.25
N PHE A 19 -7.86 -2.35 1.28
CA PHE A 19 -7.53 -1.07 0.66
C PHE A 19 -8.71 -0.43 -0.07
N MET A 20 -9.53 -1.22 -0.77
CA MET A 20 -10.79 -0.75 -1.36
C MET A 20 -11.74 -0.23 -0.29
N LYS A 21 -11.85 -0.90 0.87
CA LYS A 21 -12.69 -0.44 1.98
C LYS A 21 -12.18 0.84 2.64
N MET A 22 -10.86 1.07 2.63
CA MET A 22 -10.25 2.33 3.05
C MET A 22 -10.60 3.49 2.09
N GLY A 23 -11.08 3.20 0.88
CA GLY A 23 -11.42 4.19 -0.13
C GLY A 23 -10.29 4.45 -1.12
N CYS A 24 -9.38 3.50 -1.32
CA CYS A 24 -8.40 3.56 -2.41
C CYS A 24 -9.09 3.42 -3.76
N ARG A 25 -8.53 4.04 -4.80
CA ARG A 25 -8.89 3.73 -6.19
C ARG A 25 -8.43 2.31 -6.52
N GLU A 26 -9.07 1.67 -7.51
CA GLU A 26 -8.75 0.27 -7.86
C GLU A 26 -7.28 0.05 -8.20
N ALA A 27 -6.67 0.97 -8.97
CA ALA A 27 -5.25 0.92 -9.32
C ALA A 27 -4.35 1.03 -8.07
N ASP A 28 -4.65 1.97 -7.17
CA ASP A 28 -3.88 2.21 -5.95
C ASP A 28 -3.99 1.01 -4.99
N ALA A 29 -5.20 0.46 -4.82
CA ALA A 29 -5.44 -0.73 -4.00
C ALA A 29 -4.69 -1.95 -4.54
N ARG A 30 -4.65 -2.12 -5.87
CA ARG A 30 -3.89 -3.19 -6.54
C ARG A 30 -2.39 -3.01 -6.31
N THR A 31 -1.84 -1.82 -6.56
CA THR A 31 -0.42 -1.52 -6.32
C THR A 31 -0.03 -1.78 -4.86
N ALA A 32 -0.79 -1.24 -3.91
CA ALA A 32 -0.50 -1.42 -2.49
C ALA A 32 -0.53 -2.90 -2.06
N THR A 33 -1.47 -3.68 -2.60
CA THR A 33 -1.55 -5.12 -2.36
C THR A 33 -0.36 -5.86 -2.97
N ASP A 34 -0.01 -5.58 -4.22
CA ASP A 34 1.10 -6.21 -4.94
C ASP A 34 2.44 -5.96 -4.21
N VAL A 35 2.67 -4.74 -3.70
CA VAL A 35 3.90 -4.40 -2.96
C VAL A 35 4.01 -5.20 -1.66
N LEU A 36 2.95 -5.27 -0.85
CA LEU A 36 2.99 -6.03 0.41
C LEU A 36 3.18 -7.53 0.15
N LEU A 37 2.45 -8.10 -0.82
CA LEU A 37 2.59 -9.52 -1.13
C LEU A 37 3.95 -9.86 -1.74
N SER A 38 4.52 -8.95 -2.55
CA SER A 38 5.88 -9.14 -3.09
C SER A 38 6.90 -9.30 -1.96
N ALA A 39 6.79 -8.51 -0.88
CA ALA A 39 7.66 -8.65 0.28
C ALA A 39 7.51 -10.02 0.98
N ASP A 40 6.27 -10.48 1.20
CA ASP A 40 6.01 -11.81 1.80
C ASP A 40 6.56 -12.94 0.90
N LEU A 41 6.32 -12.89 -0.42
CA LEU A 41 6.81 -13.89 -1.37
C LEU A 41 8.34 -13.95 -1.47
N ARG A 42 9.02 -12.87 -1.08
CA ARG A 42 10.49 -12.79 -1.02
C ARG A 42 11.04 -13.16 0.36
N GLY A 43 10.19 -13.54 1.32
CA GLY A 43 10.57 -13.86 2.69
C GLY A 43 10.97 -12.65 3.53
N ILE A 44 10.45 -11.46 3.21
CA ILE A 44 10.69 -10.21 3.94
C ILE A 44 9.45 -9.87 4.77
N ASP A 45 9.14 -10.73 5.73
CA ASP A 45 7.89 -10.69 6.53
C ASP A 45 7.66 -9.35 7.24
N SER A 46 8.75 -8.67 7.62
CA SER A 46 8.68 -7.37 8.31
C SER A 46 8.10 -6.24 7.44
N HIS A 47 8.02 -6.43 6.12
CA HIS A 47 7.55 -5.43 5.16
C HIS A 47 6.32 -5.86 4.35
N GLY A 48 5.84 -7.10 4.52
CA GLY A 48 4.66 -7.61 3.83
C GLY A 48 3.35 -7.37 4.58
N LEU A 49 2.42 -8.33 4.52
CA LEU A 49 1.06 -8.18 5.04
C LEU A 49 0.97 -7.86 6.53
N ALA A 50 2.01 -8.17 7.31
CA ALA A 50 2.13 -7.75 8.71
C ALA A 50 1.97 -6.22 8.88
N ARG A 51 2.35 -5.43 7.86
CA ARG A 51 2.23 -3.96 7.86
C ARG A 51 0.82 -3.44 7.58
N LEU A 52 -0.07 -4.27 7.02
CA LEU A 52 -1.42 -3.84 6.62
C LEU A 52 -2.21 -3.22 7.77
N SER A 53 -2.14 -3.82 8.96
CA SER A 53 -2.78 -3.27 10.17
C SER A 53 -2.30 -1.86 10.53
N GLY A 54 -1.02 -1.55 10.27
CA GLY A 54 -0.45 -0.21 10.47
C GLY A 54 -1.04 0.81 9.50
N TYR A 55 -1.22 0.44 8.23
CA TYR A 55 -1.88 1.31 7.24
C TYR A 55 -3.34 1.61 7.62
N VAL A 56 -4.07 0.60 8.07
CA VAL A 56 -5.45 0.78 8.56
C VAL A 56 -5.48 1.76 9.74
N ARG A 57 -4.62 1.58 10.75
CA ARG A 57 -4.56 2.47 11.92
C ARG A 57 -4.23 3.92 11.54
N LEU A 58 -3.32 4.13 10.61
CA LEU A 58 -2.95 5.47 10.13
C LEU A 58 -4.11 6.12 9.36
N TRP A 59 -4.82 5.35 8.54
CA TRP A 59 -6.01 5.81 7.84
C TRP A 59 -7.16 6.18 8.80
N GLU A 60 -7.46 5.33 9.78
CA GLU A 60 -8.45 5.62 10.83
C GLU A 60 -8.10 6.90 11.61
N ALA A 61 -6.81 7.13 11.85
CA ALA A 61 -6.29 8.34 12.48
C ALA A 61 -6.24 9.57 11.54
N LYS A 62 -6.76 9.48 10.31
CA LYS A 62 -6.72 10.52 9.26
C LYS A 62 -5.30 11.02 8.95
N ARG A 63 -4.31 10.13 9.07
CA ARG A 63 -2.90 10.40 8.74
C ARG A 63 -2.50 9.91 7.34
N ILE A 64 -3.39 9.20 6.66
CA ILE A 64 -3.23 8.75 5.28
C ILE A 64 -4.42 9.22 4.47
N ASN A 65 -4.16 9.80 3.31
CA ASN A 65 -5.15 9.99 2.26
C ASN A 65 -5.21 8.72 1.40
N ALA A 66 -6.34 8.01 1.44
CA ALA A 66 -6.52 6.78 0.66
C ALA A 66 -6.75 7.06 -0.84
N SER A 67 -7.16 8.27 -1.20
CA SER A 67 -7.38 8.71 -2.59
C SER A 67 -6.58 9.99 -2.86
N PRO A 68 -5.23 9.93 -2.81
CA PRO A 68 -4.39 11.12 -2.93
C PRO A 68 -4.50 11.74 -4.32
N TYR A 69 -4.25 13.04 -4.39
CA TYR A 69 -3.99 13.76 -5.64
C TYR A 69 -2.49 14.06 -5.74
N ILE A 70 -1.75 13.13 -6.33
CA ILE A 70 -0.28 13.21 -6.45
C ILE A 70 0.10 14.25 -7.51
N THR A 71 0.98 15.19 -7.16
CA THR A 71 1.38 16.29 -8.06
C THR A 71 2.88 16.49 -8.11
N ILE A 72 3.37 17.06 -9.20
CA ILE A 72 4.74 17.55 -9.31
C ILE A 72 4.75 18.99 -8.79
N ALA A 73 5.40 19.20 -7.64
CA ALA A 73 5.55 20.53 -7.05
C ALA A 73 6.64 21.35 -7.76
N HIS A 74 7.67 20.68 -8.29
CA HIS A 74 8.76 21.28 -9.04
C HIS A 74 9.46 20.23 -9.90
N GLU A 75 9.91 20.58 -11.10
CA GLU A 75 10.70 19.68 -11.95
C GLU A 75 11.87 20.40 -12.64
N SER A 76 12.87 19.61 -13.00
CA SER A 76 14.00 19.97 -13.86
C SER A 76 14.16 18.87 -14.91
N PRO A 77 15.05 19.02 -15.92
CA PRO A 77 15.21 18.00 -16.96
C PRO A 77 15.52 16.58 -16.47
N SER A 78 16.04 16.42 -15.24
CA SER A 78 16.40 15.11 -14.68
C SER A 78 15.88 14.86 -13.26
N THR A 79 15.08 15.75 -12.68
CA THR A 79 14.56 15.60 -11.31
C THR A 79 13.14 16.12 -11.18
N ALA A 80 12.36 15.55 -10.25
CA ALA A 80 11.07 16.06 -9.84
C ALA A 80 10.93 16.02 -8.31
N VAL A 81 10.27 17.02 -7.76
CA VAL A 81 9.78 17.04 -6.38
C VAL A 81 8.30 16.71 -6.45
N VAL A 82 7.92 15.59 -5.85
CA VAL A 82 6.55 15.07 -5.88
C VAL A 82 5.89 15.30 -4.52
N ASP A 83 4.72 15.93 -4.53
CA ASP A 83 3.83 15.97 -3.37
C ASP A 83 2.89 14.75 -3.42
N GLY A 84 3.06 13.87 -2.44
CA GLY A 84 2.28 12.65 -2.33
C GLY A 84 0.89 12.83 -1.71
N ASP A 85 0.52 14.04 -1.28
CA ASP A 85 -0.80 14.36 -0.69
C ASP A 85 -1.19 13.41 0.47
N ALA A 86 -0.22 13.15 1.36
CA ALA A 86 -0.34 12.17 2.45
C ALA A 86 -0.79 10.76 2.00
N GLY A 87 -0.56 10.41 0.74
CA GLY A 87 -0.91 9.13 0.16
C GLY A 87 -0.19 7.94 0.80
N LEU A 88 -0.66 6.74 0.48
CA LEU A 88 0.06 5.51 0.82
C LEU A 88 1.45 5.56 0.18
N GLY A 89 2.50 5.42 0.99
CA GLY A 89 3.87 5.31 0.45
C GLY A 89 4.05 4.15 -0.53
N LEU A 90 3.21 3.11 -0.44
CA LEU A 90 3.14 1.98 -1.37
C LEU A 90 2.68 2.38 -2.80
N VAL A 91 2.06 3.54 -2.94
CA VAL A 91 1.46 4.06 -4.18
C VAL A 91 2.26 5.25 -4.71
N VAL A 92 2.81 6.07 -3.80
CA VAL A 92 3.53 7.30 -4.16
C VAL A 92 4.97 7.03 -4.63
N ALA A 93 5.61 5.96 -4.15
CA ALA A 93 7.04 5.70 -4.33
C ALA A 93 7.36 4.57 -5.32
#